data_AF-A8N7E3-F1
#
_entry.id   AF-A8N7E3-F1
#
_cell.length_a   1.000
_cell.length_b   1.000
_cell.length_c   1.000
_cell.angle_alpha   90.00
_cell.angle_beta   90.00
_cell.angle_gamma   90.00
#
_symmetry.space_group_name_H-M   'P 1'
#
loop_
_entity.id
_entity.type
_entity.pdbx_description
1 polymer ?
#
loop_
_entity_poly.entity_id
_entity_poly.type
_entity_poly.pdbx_seq_one_letter_code
_entity_poly.pdbx_strand_id
1 'polypeptide(L)'
;MYLDSIATLDTLYGPRNTQDRPPAPFESVPPDLLIEFASLLDSRRDILNFGLTSTNVFSHVSTVLYEKITLQTSQQCSITLGMLTKRPDIARHVRELAYEPDRSCSRRSMSTTDNAEACQAIIKVASSKRLDALVRFQWNDEELPHHEDMWFALRMGCPQLRYIATSIGAVLPNLNSHLFDFTDLKGFSLILKTGFYENHNDMFLDEDHPLSKKFKRMLIDRCPNLEELGIDGSYSVPTDMHYLVEGRWPRLRKLTLGDVCIDWFPRSLGQGEKRPFIAFLEAHEHLESLSLSRHTIQPIHLSSLDPSSLSRVTSFCGTHQQLQALPHIHTSLKSVTFRDAVETREVSAPIVASLLRELTSLTDLKISFTLHSMLRHLELTCAHKPSFQLDAFAKTIRGFPKLQTLNLTIVRYPGDETLSSGAACIAKSNPRLRRFSLTFIPPVYPVPLPFSIAYRTFPFPLPSRASGSFELVCDEHGLPITITALEHSRMVWPWGLGVSSRTRKYSKDLRPAAFSSGARKRGIMGIMGLVMEKSSAGEEIRVMLFCSLLLCLALWGFIMSGRRRASAEVAKSSIRTMINNSR
;
A
#
# COMPACT_ATOMS: atom_id res chain seq x y z
N MET A 1 18.04 0.06 0.11
CA MET A 1 19.07 -0.06 -0.95
C MET A 1 20.43 -0.14 -0.26
N TYR A 2 21.17 -1.23 -0.48
CA TYR A 2 22.55 -1.35 0.00
C TYR A 2 23.47 -0.60 -0.97
N LEU A 3 23.79 0.66 -0.67
CA LEU A 3 24.71 1.50 -1.47
C LEU A 3 26.13 1.57 -0.88
N ASP A 4 26.40 0.90 0.25
CA ASP A 4 27.73 0.87 0.89
C ASP A 4 28.80 0.10 0.07
N SER A 5 28.44 -0.50 -1.07
CA SER A 5 29.37 -1.25 -1.91
C SER A 5 29.77 -0.55 -3.21
N ILE A 6 29.34 0.69 -3.47
CA ILE A 6 29.92 1.50 -4.56
C ILE A 6 31.17 2.21 -4.00
N ALA A 7 32.20 1.43 -3.73
CA ALA A 7 33.54 1.97 -3.52
C ALA A 7 33.96 2.72 -4.80
N THR A 8 34.24 4.01 -4.63
CA THR A 8 35.06 4.88 -5.51
C THR A 8 35.44 4.27 -6.87
N LEU A 9 34.50 4.33 -7.83
CA LEU A 9 34.77 3.97 -9.23
C LEU A 9 35.89 4.82 -9.85
N ASP A 10 36.21 5.98 -9.26
CA ASP A 10 37.33 6.84 -9.65
C ASP A 10 38.72 6.22 -9.38
N THR A 11 38.84 5.25 -8.46
CA THR A 11 40.15 4.67 -8.10
C THR A 11 40.62 3.50 -8.97
N LEU A 12 39.80 3.01 -9.91
CA LEU A 12 40.16 1.85 -10.75
C LEU A 12 40.54 2.20 -12.20
N TYR A 13 40.46 3.47 -12.62
CA TYR A 13 40.88 3.90 -13.94
C TYR A 13 42.06 4.86 -13.84
N GLY A 14 43.27 4.30 -13.88
CA GLY A 14 44.48 5.07 -14.15
C GLY A 14 44.41 5.78 -15.51
N PRO A 15 45.23 6.81 -15.75
CA PRO A 15 45.21 7.59 -16.98
C PRO A 15 45.57 6.70 -18.17
N ARG A 16 44.55 6.19 -18.88
CA ARG A 16 44.72 5.49 -20.15
C ARG A 16 44.91 6.53 -21.24
N ASN A 17 46.01 6.43 -21.98
CA ASN A 17 46.22 7.16 -23.23
C ASN A 17 45.04 6.91 -24.17
N THR A 18 44.16 7.90 -24.27
CA THR A 18 43.03 7.99 -25.19
C THR A 18 43.55 8.45 -26.56
N GLN A 19 43.92 7.51 -27.42
CA GLN A 19 44.00 7.78 -28.86
C GLN A 19 43.04 6.82 -29.58
N ASP A 20 42.04 7.43 -30.22
CA ASP A 20 41.20 6.92 -31.30
C ASP A 20 40.27 5.72 -31.05
N ARG A 21 39.60 5.66 -29.89
CA ARG A 21 38.40 4.82 -29.77
C ARG A 21 37.16 5.66 -30.04
N PRO A 22 36.28 5.28 -31.00
CA PRO A 22 35.03 5.99 -31.21
C PRO A 22 34.24 6.01 -29.89
N PRO A 23 33.63 7.16 -29.52
CA PRO A 23 32.89 7.30 -28.28
C PRO A 23 31.80 6.23 -28.23
N ALA A 24 31.55 5.69 -27.03
CA ALA A 24 30.48 4.72 -26.87
C ALA A 24 29.16 5.38 -27.35
N PRO A 25 28.24 4.64 -28.00
CA PRO A 25 27.03 5.23 -28.59
C PRO A 25 26.26 6.13 -27.61
N PHE A 26 26.25 5.77 -26.32
CA PHE A 26 25.59 6.54 -25.26
C PHE A 26 26.28 7.85 -24.86
N GLU A 27 27.56 8.02 -25.15
CA GLU A 27 28.27 9.29 -24.89
C GLU A 27 27.87 10.38 -25.90
N SER A 28 27.32 9.99 -27.06
CA SER A 28 26.81 10.92 -28.06
C SER A 28 25.37 11.37 -27.83
N VAL A 29 24.66 10.76 -26.87
CA VAL A 29 23.25 11.06 -26.60
C VAL A 29 23.16 12.37 -25.80
N PRO A 30 22.35 13.36 -26.24
CA PRO A 30 22.11 14.58 -25.48
C PRO A 30 21.63 14.31 -24.04
N PRO A 31 22.14 15.05 -23.04
CA PRO A 31 21.75 14.89 -21.63
C PRO A 31 20.24 14.91 -21.39
N ASP A 32 19.51 15.79 -22.10
CA ASP A 32 18.07 15.96 -21.93
C ASP A 32 17.30 14.68 -22.31
N LEU A 33 17.75 13.96 -23.34
CA LEU A 33 17.15 12.68 -23.74
C LEU A 33 17.46 11.58 -22.72
N LEU A 34 18.64 11.59 -22.10
CA LEU A 34 18.97 10.63 -21.02
C LEU A 34 18.07 10.84 -19.80
N ILE A 35 17.77 12.09 -19.46
CA ILE A 35 16.82 12.46 -18.40
C ILE A 35 15.41 12.03 -18.78
N GLU A 36 14.97 12.29 -20.01
CA GLU A 36 13.66 11.87 -20.51
C GLU A 36 13.49 10.35 -20.46
N PHE A 37 14.48 9.58 -20.95
CA PHE A 37 14.46 8.12 -20.84
C PHE A 37 14.37 7.65 -19.40
N ALA A 38 15.15 8.26 -18.49
CA ALA A 38 15.07 7.92 -17.07
C ALA A 38 13.70 8.24 -16.47
N SER A 39 13.05 9.34 -16.88
CA SER A 39 11.72 9.74 -16.41
C SER A 39 10.61 8.79 -16.87
N LEU A 40 10.83 8.07 -17.98
CA LEU A 40 9.90 7.07 -18.52
C LEU A 40 10.04 5.69 -17.87
N LEU A 41 11.08 5.46 -17.05
CA LEU A 41 11.27 4.19 -16.36
C LEU A 41 10.46 4.16 -15.05
N ASP A 42 9.48 3.26 -14.97
CA ASP A 42 8.59 3.13 -13.80
C ASP A 42 9.31 2.71 -12.50
N SER A 43 10.47 2.05 -12.64
CA SER A 43 11.20 1.43 -11.52
C SER A 43 12.52 2.14 -11.26
N ARG A 44 12.72 2.60 -10.02
CA ARG A 44 14.00 3.17 -9.57
C ARG A 44 15.19 2.23 -9.73
N ARG A 45 14.94 0.93 -9.67
CA ARG A 45 15.99 -0.08 -9.90
C ARG A 45 16.46 -0.04 -11.35
N ASP A 46 15.55 0.19 -12.27
CA ASP A 46 15.86 0.25 -13.70
C ASP A 46 16.57 1.57 -14.02
N ILE A 47 16.15 2.67 -13.40
CA ILE A 47 16.87 3.97 -13.47
C ILE A 47 18.31 3.83 -12.95
N LEU A 48 18.51 3.16 -11.80
CA LEU A 48 19.84 2.90 -11.26
C LEU A 48 20.66 2.03 -12.21
N ASN A 49 20.11 0.91 -12.68
CA ASN A 49 20.80 0.03 -13.63
C ASN A 49 21.18 0.77 -14.92
N PHE A 50 20.31 1.66 -15.40
CA PHE A 50 20.58 2.53 -16.54
C PHE A 50 21.73 3.49 -16.24
N GLY A 51 21.73 4.15 -15.08
CA GLY A 51 22.84 4.99 -14.62
C GLY A 51 24.17 4.22 -14.51
N LEU A 52 24.15 2.96 -14.09
CA LEU A 52 25.35 2.14 -13.93
C LEU A 52 25.99 1.70 -15.27
N THR A 53 25.39 2.00 -16.41
CA THR A 53 25.96 1.68 -17.73
C THR A 53 27.18 2.54 -18.07
N SER A 54 27.24 3.79 -17.60
CA SER A 54 28.35 4.73 -17.83
C SER A 54 28.34 5.84 -16.76
N THR A 55 29.52 6.34 -16.40
CA THR A 55 29.67 7.47 -15.46
C THR A 55 29.00 8.74 -15.98
N ASN A 56 29.04 8.98 -17.29
CA ASN A 56 28.37 10.11 -17.93
C ASN A 56 26.84 10.00 -17.79
N VAL A 57 26.29 8.82 -18.11
CA VAL A 57 24.85 8.54 -17.96
C VAL A 57 24.44 8.69 -16.50
N PHE A 58 25.21 8.15 -15.55
CA PHE A 58 24.95 8.32 -14.13
C PHE A 58 24.86 9.79 -13.72
N SER A 59 25.77 10.65 -14.21
CA SER A 59 25.79 12.06 -13.84
C SER A 59 24.50 12.79 -14.22
N HIS A 60 23.93 12.51 -15.39
CA HIS A 60 22.68 13.11 -15.86
C HIS A 60 21.45 12.47 -15.23
N VAL A 61 21.42 11.13 -15.17
CA VAL A 61 20.29 10.35 -14.62
C VAL A 61 20.17 10.49 -13.10
N SER A 62 21.25 10.88 -12.40
CA SER A 62 21.24 11.13 -10.96
C SER A 62 20.17 12.15 -10.55
N THR A 63 19.86 13.11 -11.43
CA THR A 63 18.81 14.11 -11.21
C THR A 63 17.45 13.47 -10.97
N VAL A 64 17.06 12.51 -11.83
CA VAL A 64 15.81 11.76 -11.75
C VAL A 64 15.86 10.70 -10.65
N LEU A 65 17.01 10.02 -10.52
CA LEU A 65 17.16 8.93 -9.55
C LEU A 65 17.02 9.41 -8.09
N TYR A 66 17.56 10.59 -7.78
CA TYR A 66 17.58 11.16 -6.43
C TYR A 66 16.57 12.29 -6.22
N GLU A 67 15.72 12.60 -7.21
CA GLU A 67 14.71 13.65 -7.11
C GLU A 67 13.82 13.49 -5.86
N LYS A 68 13.38 12.26 -5.59
CA LYS A 68 12.53 11.91 -4.46
C LYS A 68 13.17 10.83 -3.60
N ILE A 69 13.45 11.11 -2.35
CA ILE A 69 14.04 10.15 -1.40
C ILE A 69 13.01 9.83 -0.31
N THR A 70 12.69 8.54 -0.15
CA THR A 70 11.85 8.03 0.93
C THR A 70 12.70 7.15 1.84
N LEU A 71 12.75 7.50 3.13
CA LEU A 71 13.54 6.84 4.16
C LEU A 71 12.59 6.09 5.10
N GLN A 72 12.79 4.78 5.24
CA GLN A 72 11.88 3.90 5.99
C GLN A 72 12.45 3.42 7.32
N THR A 73 13.72 3.69 7.62
CA THR A 73 14.35 3.31 8.87
C THR A 73 15.35 4.38 9.32
N SER A 74 15.61 4.45 10.64
CA SER A 74 16.63 5.32 11.24
C SER A 74 18.01 5.04 10.65
N GLN A 75 18.40 3.76 10.52
CA GLN A 75 19.65 3.35 9.91
C GLN A 75 19.76 3.80 8.44
N GLN A 76 18.69 3.62 7.65
CA GLN A 76 18.66 4.09 6.26
C GLN A 76 18.79 5.62 6.20
N CYS A 77 18.16 6.34 7.13
CA CYS A 77 18.28 7.79 7.27
C CYS A 77 19.74 8.20 7.51
N SER A 78 20.39 7.63 8.52
CA SER A 78 21.79 7.93 8.86
C SER A 78 22.77 7.64 7.72
N ILE A 79 22.63 6.49 7.05
CA ILE A 79 23.52 6.13 5.92
C ILE A 79 23.26 7.03 4.72
N THR A 80 22.00 7.18 4.31
CA THR A 80 21.64 7.92 3.09
C THR A 80 21.92 9.41 3.24
N LEU A 81 21.50 10.02 4.35
CA LEU A 81 21.75 11.44 4.60
C LEU A 81 23.22 11.73 4.91
N GLY A 82 23.93 10.78 5.52
CA GLY A 82 25.39 10.82 5.66
C GLY A 82 26.10 10.84 4.31
N MET A 83 25.63 10.03 3.35
CA MET A 83 26.10 10.06 1.97
C MET A 83 25.81 11.40 1.29
N LEU A 84 24.58 11.93 1.39
CA LEU A 84 24.23 13.23 0.81
C LEU A 84 25.05 14.39 1.39
N THR A 85 25.35 14.34 2.69
CA THR A 85 26.22 15.33 3.33
C THR A 85 27.63 15.33 2.74
N LYS A 86 28.16 14.14 2.37
CA LYS A 86 29.48 13.98 1.74
C LYS A 86 29.46 14.26 0.24
N ARG A 87 28.31 14.11 -0.42
CA ARG A 87 28.12 14.22 -1.87
C ARG A 87 27.17 15.35 -2.24
N PRO A 88 27.65 16.61 -2.25
CA PRO A 88 26.83 17.77 -2.60
C PRO A 88 26.38 17.74 -4.07
N ASP A 89 27.12 17.04 -4.93
CA ASP A 89 26.80 16.81 -6.33
C ASP A 89 25.49 16.02 -6.51
N ILE A 90 25.19 15.09 -5.59
CA ILE A 90 23.89 14.40 -5.53
C ILE A 90 22.87 15.21 -4.74
N ALA A 91 23.25 15.77 -3.59
CA ALA A 91 22.31 16.40 -2.66
C ALA A 91 21.49 17.54 -3.28
N ARG A 92 22.11 18.31 -4.19
CA ARG A 92 21.45 19.38 -4.96
C ARG A 92 20.33 18.91 -5.90
N HIS A 93 20.20 17.61 -6.13
CA HIS A 93 19.15 17.04 -6.97
C HIS A 93 17.92 16.59 -6.18
N VAL A 94 18.01 16.55 -4.85
CA VAL A 94 16.92 16.11 -3.97
C VAL A 94 15.86 17.21 -3.88
N ARG A 95 14.69 16.98 -4.48
CA ARG A 95 13.55 17.89 -4.45
C ARG A 95 12.51 17.50 -3.40
N GLU A 96 12.35 16.21 -3.18
CA GLU A 96 11.45 15.66 -2.17
C GLU A 96 12.20 14.74 -1.20
N LEU A 97 12.09 15.03 0.09
CA LEU A 97 12.61 14.17 1.15
C LEU A 97 11.48 13.77 2.09
N ALA A 98 11.21 12.47 2.19
CA ALA A 98 10.18 11.90 3.04
C ALA A 98 10.78 10.89 4.02
N TYR A 99 10.46 11.03 5.31
CA TYR A 99 10.70 10.03 6.34
C TYR A 99 9.38 9.32 6.66
N GLU A 100 9.29 8.04 6.29
CA GLU A 100 8.11 7.18 6.42
C GLU A 100 8.51 5.81 6.97
N PRO A 101 8.70 5.68 8.30
CA PRO A 101 9.06 4.42 8.91
C PRO A 101 8.07 3.30 8.56
N ASP A 102 8.58 2.14 8.15
CA ASP A 102 7.73 1.02 7.75
C ASP A 102 7.03 0.39 8.96
N ARG A 103 5.72 0.68 9.08
CA ARG A 103 4.83 0.15 10.13
C ARG A 103 4.73 -1.37 10.11
N SER A 104 5.00 -2.03 8.98
CA SER A 104 4.81 -3.47 8.84
C SER A 104 5.87 -4.29 9.58
N CYS A 105 7.06 -3.72 9.81
CA CYS A 105 8.17 -4.40 10.46
C CYS A 105 8.17 -4.21 11.99
N SER A 106 7.46 -3.21 12.52
CA SER A 106 7.57 -2.78 13.92
C SER A 106 6.28 -2.98 14.73
N ARG A 107 5.96 -4.23 15.11
CA ARG A 107 5.14 -4.47 16.33
C ARG A 107 5.92 -4.28 17.62
N ARG A 108 7.23 -4.04 17.52
CA ARG A 108 8.03 -3.54 18.62
C ARG A 108 7.78 -2.04 18.66
N SER A 109 7.42 -1.50 19.82
CA SER A 109 7.45 -0.07 20.10
C SER A 109 8.69 0.50 19.41
N MET A 110 8.53 1.29 18.34
CA MET A 110 9.67 2.02 17.79
C MET A 110 10.24 2.83 18.95
N SER A 111 11.52 2.65 19.23
CA SER A 111 12.13 3.36 20.33
C SER A 111 12.26 4.82 19.93
N THR A 112 11.96 5.72 20.87
CA THR A 112 12.22 7.17 20.76
C THR A 112 13.63 7.49 20.26
N THR A 113 14.58 6.56 20.44
CA THR A 113 15.94 6.61 19.91
C THR A 113 16.00 6.61 18.38
N ASP A 114 15.19 5.79 17.69
CA ASP A 114 15.21 5.73 16.22
C ASP A 114 14.75 7.06 15.61
N ASN A 115 13.71 7.66 16.21
CA ASN A 115 13.21 8.98 15.83
C ASN A 115 14.27 10.06 16.09
N ALA A 116 14.94 10.04 17.25
CA ALA A 116 16.01 10.98 17.57
C ALA A 116 17.21 10.88 16.60
N GLU A 117 17.64 9.65 16.27
CA GLU A 117 18.71 9.41 15.29
C GLU A 117 18.32 9.92 13.90
N ALA A 118 17.10 9.64 13.44
CA ALA A 118 16.60 10.14 12.17
C ALA A 118 16.53 11.68 12.14
N CYS A 119 16.05 12.31 13.22
CA CYS A 119 16.04 13.77 13.37
C CYS A 119 17.46 14.35 13.28
N GLN A 120 18.42 13.76 14.01
CA GLN A 120 19.80 14.23 14.02
C GLN A 120 20.46 14.12 12.63
N ALA A 121 20.18 13.04 11.90
CA ALA A 121 20.67 12.87 10.53
C ALA A 121 20.10 13.96 9.59
N ILE A 122 18.82 14.31 9.74
CA ILE A 122 18.18 15.39 8.96
C ILE A 122 18.76 16.75 9.32
N ILE A 123 18.90 17.05 10.62
CA ILE A 123 19.53 18.30 11.10
C ILE A 123 20.91 18.46 10.48
N LYS A 124 21.73 17.39 10.48
CA LYS A 124 23.09 17.42 9.96
C LYS A 124 23.14 17.73 8.47
N VAL A 125 22.29 17.07 7.66
CA VAL A 125 22.28 17.31 6.20
C VAL A 125 21.69 18.68 5.86
N ALA A 126 20.62 19.12 6.55
CA ALA A 126 20.03 20.44 6.32
C ALA A 126 21.00 21.57 6.71
N SER A 127 21.68 21.44 7.86
CA SER A 127 22.69 22.41 8.32
C SER A 127 23.90 22.52 7.40
N SER A 128 24.17 21.49 6.58
CA SER A 128 25.22 21.52 5.57
C SER A 128 24.90 22.41 4.36
N LYS A 129 23.64 22.88 4.24
CA LYS A 129 23.13 23.73 3.14
C LYS A 129 23.35 23.11 1.75
N ARG A 130 23.36 21.78 1.67
CA ARG A 130 23.52 21.04 0.40
C ARG A 130 22.19 20.61 -0.24
N LEU A 131 21.07 20.79 0.47
CA LEU A 131 19.71 20.51 0.01
C LEU A 131 19.05 21.79 -0.53
N ASP A 132 19.75 22.52 -1.38
CA ASP A 132 19.31 23.82 -1.92
C ASP A 132 18.08 23.70 -2.83
N ALA A 133 17.95 22.57 -3.54
CA ALA A 133 16.80 22.26 -4.39
C ALA A 133 15.63 21.59 -3.66
N LEU A 134 15.70 21.39 -2.33
CA LEU A 134 14.63 20.72 -1.59
C LEU A 134 13.37 21.60 -1.56
N VAL A 135 12.31 21.13 -2.21
CA VAL A 135 11.02 21.82 -2.33
C VAL A 135 9.99 21.26 -1.36
N ARG A 136 10.02 19.94 -1.11
CA ARG A 136 9.04 19.23 -0.27
C ARG A 136 9.74 18.39 0.79
N PHE A 137 9.34 18.60 2.03
CA PHE A 137 9.76 17.77 3.16
C PHE A 137 8.54 17.13 3.82
N GLN A 138 8.63 15.83 4.10
CA GLN A 138 7.57 15.08 4.76
C GLN A 138 8.12 14.27 5.93
N TRP A 139 7.57 14.53 7.11
CA TRP A 139 7.73 13.72 8.31
C TRP A 139 6.44 12.94 8.57
N ASN A 140 6.49 11.62 8.44
CA ASN A 140 5.31 10.76 8.62
C ASN A 140 5.67 9.57 9.53
N ASP A 141 5.96 9.88 10.78
CA ASP A 141 6.16 8.93 11.88
C ASP A 141 4.92 8.90 12.81
N GLU A 142 4.86 8.01 13.80
CA GLU A 142 3.79 8.02 14.80
C GLU A 142 3.82 9.27 15.70
N GLU A 143 5.01 9.81 15.93
CA GLU A 143 5.24 11.01 16.74
C GLU A 143 5.89 12.13 15.94
N LEU A 144 5.86 13.34 16.50
CA LEU A 144 6.64 14.48 16.00
C LEU A 144 8.15 14.19 16.00
N PRO A 145 8.94 14.97 15.25
CA PRO A 145 10.39 14.94 15.36
C PRO A 145 10.83 15.20 16.80
N HIS A 146 11.68 14.34 17.36
CA HIS A 146 12.15 14.46 18.74
C HIS A 146 12.90 15.78 19.01
N HIS A 147 13.61 16.30 18.01
CA HIS A 147 14.37 17.54 18.10
C HIS A 147 13.73 18.65 17.26
N GLU A 148 13.18 19.67 17.92
CA GLU A 148 12.56 20.85 17.30
C GLU A 148 13.54 21.66 16.41
N ASP A 149 14.85 21.57 16.71
CA ASP A 149 15.93 22.15 15.91
C ASP A 149 15.95 21.63 14.47
N MET A 150 15.30 20.50 14.19
CA MET A 150 15.12 19.98 12.84
C MET A 150 14.36 20.98 11.95
N TRP A 151 13.27 21.57 12.47
CA TRP A 151 12.48 22.55 11.72
C TRP A 151 13.30 23.81 11.46
N PHE A 152 14.08 24.25 12.45
CA PHE A 152 15.01 25.37 12.29
C PHE A 152 16.06 25.08 11.22
N ALA A 153 16.71 23.92 11.28
CA ALA A 153 17.73 23.51 10.34
C ALA A 153 17.18 23.42 8.91
N LEU A 154 15.98 22.88 8.73
CA LEU A 154 15.30 22.84 7.42
C LEU A 154 15.02 24.24 6.89
N ARG A 155 14.49 25.14 7.73
CA ARG A 155 14.20 26.53 7.34
C ARG A 155 15.46 27.30 6.93
N MET A 156 16.56 27.12 7.67
CA MET A 156 17.82 27.82 7.41
C MET A 156 18.66 27.16 6.31
N GLY A 157 18.49 25.85 6.10
CA GLY A 157 19.30 25.03 5.19
C GLY A 157 18.69 24.83 3.81
N CYS A 158 17.36 24.93 3.68
CA CYS A 158 16.60 24.60 2.48
C CYS A 158 15.77 25.81 2.00
N PRO A 159 16.38 26.78 1.29
CA PRO A 159 15.71 28.04 0.94
C PRO A 159 14.53 27.88 -0.04
N GLN A 160 14.51 26.80 -0.82
CA GLN A 160 13.44 26.48 -1.77
C GLN A 160 12.30 25.65 -1.15
N LEU A 161 12.37 25.35 0.15
CA LEU A 161 11.35 24.56 0.82
C LEU A 161 10.02 25.33 0.85
N ARG A 162 9.00 24.76 0.22
CA ARG A 162 7.65 25.38 0.10
C ARG A 162 6.53 24.43 0.49
N TYR A 163 6.81 23.14 0.62
CA TYR A 163 5.84 22.12 1.02
C TYR A 163 6.34 21.39 2.26
N ILE A 164 5.54 21.45 3.33
CA ILE A 164 5.83 20.75 4.59
C ILE A 164 4.67 19.82 4.89
N ALA A 165 5.00 18.57 5.18
CA ALA A 165 4.08 17.60 5.73
C ALA A 165 4.63 17.07 7.05
N THR A 166 3.82 17.04 8.10
CA THR A 166 4.21 16.48 9.40
C THR A 166 3.08 15.67 10.02
N SER A 167 3.43 14.71 10.86
CA SER A 167 2.49 14.00 11.72
C SER A 167 2.54 14.53 13.16
N ILE A 168 1.42 14.45 13.88
CA ILE A 168 1.33 14.69 15.33
C ILE A 168 0.75 13.44 15.99
N GLY A 169 1.44 12.94 17.01
CA GLY A 169 1.05 11.79 17.81
C GLY A 169 0.62 12.19 19.22
N ALA A 170 1.04 11.42 20.22
CA ALA A 170 0.77 11.68 21.62
C ALA A 170 1.51 12.91 22.17
N VAL A 171 2.57 13.38 21.50
CA VAL A 171 3.31 14.58 21.90
C VAL A 171 2.91 15.75 21.01
N LEU A 172 2.61 16.90 21.63
CA LEU A 172 2.32 18.16 20.95
C LEU A 172 3.60 18.95 20.66
N PRO A 173 3.63 19.77 19.59
CA PRO A 173 4.77 20.62 19.32
C PRO A 173 4.88 21.70 20.41
N ASN A 174 6.11 22.11 20.72
CA ASN A 174 6.32 23.19 21.68
C ASN A 174 5.73 24.52 21.16
N LEU A 175 5.27 25.40 22.04
CA LEU A 175 4.73 26.73 21.67
C LEU A 175 5.74 27.62 20.91
N ASN A 176 7.02 27.35 21.13
CA ASN A 176 8.15 28.00 20.47
C ASN A 176 8.75 27.11 19.35
N SER A 177 8.01 26.11 18.87
CA SER A 177 8.45 25.27 17.77
C SER A 177 8.66 26.12 16.51
N HIS A 178 9.80 25.91 15.86
CA HIS A 178 10.13 26.54 14.59
C HIS A 178 9.27 26.03 13.43
N LEU A 179 8.44 25.00 13.64
CA LEU A 179 7.40 24.61 12.69
C LEU A 179 6.46 25.77 12.37
N PHE A 180 6.11 26.60 13.36
CA PHE A 180 5.21 27.74 13.15
C PHE A 180 5.89 28.96 12.52
N ASP A 181 7.21 28.91 12.32
CA ASP A 181 8.04 30.00 11.79
C ASP A 181 8.26 29.95 10.28
N PHE A 182 7.69 28.95 9.61
CA PHE A 182 7.65 28.94 8.15
C PHE A 182 6.71 30.02 7.61
N THR A 183 7.11 30.60 6.47
CA THR A 183 6.42 31.69 5.79
C THR A 183 6.36 31.38 4.30
N ASP A 184 5.33 31.88 3.61
CA ASP A 184 5.14 31.69 2.16
C ASP A 184 5.18 30.20 1.75
N LEU A 185 4.61 29.33 2.58
CA LEU A 185 4.41 27.94 2.18
C LEU A 185 3.38 27.88 1.05
N LYS A 186 3.67 27.03 0.07
CA LYS A 186 2.73 26.65 -0.99
C LYS A 186 1.93 25.42 -0.61
N GLY A 187 2.45 24.56 0.25
CA GLY A 187 1.68 23.43 0.74
C GLY A 187 1.98 23.09 2.19
N PHE A 188 0.92 22.78 2.91
CA PHE A 188 1.02 22.32 4.29
C PHE A 188 0.12 21.11 4.51
N SER A 189 0.67 20.05 5.09
CA SER A 189 -0.09 18.85 5.44
C SER A 189 0.18 18.44 6.90
N LEU A 190 -0.87 18.26 7.67
CA LEU A 190 -0.83 17.75 9.03
C LEU A 190 -1.54 16.39 9.10
N ILE A 191 -0.89 15.38 9.65
CA ILE A 191 -1.46 14.04 9.83
C ILE A 191 -1.59 13.75 11.33
N LEU A 192 -2.82 13.76 11.84
CA LEU A 192 -3.15 13.43 13.22
C LEU A 192 -3.13 11.90 13.38
N LYS A 193 -2.24 11.38 14.22
CA LYS A 193 -2.08 9.95 14.49
C LYS A 193 -2.95 9.51 15.66
N THR A 194 -3.10 8.21 15.86
CA THR A 194 -3.92 7.65 16.94
C THR A 194 -3.53 8.20 18.32
N GLY A 195 -2.24 8.34 18.60
CA GLY A 195 -1.76 8.91 19.86
C GLY A 195 -2.24 10.34 20.13
N PHE A 196 -2.50 11.13 19.08
CA PHE A 196 -3.06 12.48 19.21
C PHE A 196 -4.47 12.42 19.82
N TYR A 197 -5.34 11.59 19.25
CA TYR A 197 -6.71 11.42 19.74
C TYR A 197 -6.77 10.74 21.12
N GLU A 198 -5.83 9.87 21.44
CA GLU A 198 -5.82 9.23 22.77
C GLU A 198 -5.47 10.22 23.89
N ASN A 199 -4.65 11.24 23.61
CA ASN A 199 -4.10 12.13 24.64
C ASN A 199 -4.63 13.56 24.59
N HIS A 200 -5.13 14.04 23.44
CA HIS A 200 -5.41 15.47 23.19
C HIS A 200 -6.79 15.73 22.58
N ASN A 201 -7.79 14.90 22.84
CA ASN A 201 -9.15 15.09 22.31
C ASN A 201 -9.73 16.49 22.60
N ASP A 202 -9.36 17.09 23.73
CA ASP A 202 -9.93 18.37 24.17
C ASP A 202 -9.18 19.60 23.62
N MET A 203 -7.95 19.44 23.09
CA MET A 203 -7.06 20.58 22.82
C MET A 203 -7.62 21.55 21.76
N PHE A 204 -8.32 21.01 20.76
CA PHE A 204 -8.83 21.81 19.65
C PHE A 204 -10.27 22.29 19.84
N LEU A 205 -10.93 21.90 20.94
CA LEU A 205 -12.24 22.45 21.30
C LEU A 205 -12.13 23.90 21.83
N ASP A 206 -10.93 24.32 22.23
CA ASP A 206 -10.67 25.65 22.74
C ASP A 206 -9.95 26.53 21.70
N GLU A 207 -10.68 27.45 21.08
CA GLU A 207 -10.13 28.49 20.20
C GLU A 207 -9.00 29.29 20.85
N ASP A 208 -9.03 29.41 22.18
CA ASP A 208 -8.04 30.17 22.91
C ASP A 208 -6.73 29.43 23.12
N HIS A 209 -6.67 28.15 22.75
CA HIS A 209 -5.46 27.34 22.91
C HIS A 209 -4.27 27.98 22.15
N PRO A 210 -3.14 28.23 22.84
CA PRO A 210 -2.04 29.01 22.27
C PRO A 210 -1.39 28.33 21.06
N LEU A 211 -1.40 26.99 20.97
CA LEU A 211 -0.98 26.27 19.76
C LEU A 211 -1.91 26.53 18.56
N SER A 212 -3.23 26.55 18.79
CA SER A 212 -4.21 26.85 17.73
C SER A 212 -3.97 28.24 17.16
N LYS A 213 -3.75 29.24 18.04
CA LYS A 213 -3.39 30.62 17.63
C LYS A 213 -2.10 30.70 16.81
N LYS A 214 -1.06 29.95 17.19
CA LYS A 214 0.22 29.90 16.45
C LYS A 214 0.06 29.25 15.08
N PHE A 215 -0.68 28.15 15.03
CA PHE A 215 -0.96 27.42 13.80
C PHE A 215 -1.84 28.24 12.84
N LYS A 216 -2.90 28.87 13.34
CA LYS A 216 -3.73 29.83 12.62
C LYS A 216 -2.90 30.96 12.02
N ARG A 217 -2.02 31.59 12.82
CA ARG A 217 -1.12 32.65 12.35
C ARG A 217 -0.17 32.16 11.25
N MET A 218 0.37 30.95 11.37
CA MET A 218 1.23 30.37 10.35
C MET A 218 0.46 30.18 9.03
N LEU A 219 -0.72 29.55 9.07
CA LEU A 219 -1.48 29.20 7.87
C LEU A 219 -2.16 30.41 7.20
N ILE A 220 -2.80 31.27 7.99
CA ILE A 220 -3.61 32.39 7.47
C ILE A 220 -2.72 33.61 7.25
N ASP A 221 -1.97 34.05 8.27
CA ASP A 221 -1.25 35.33 8.20
C ASP A 221 0.07 35.21 7.43
N ARG A 222 0.82 34.12 7.63
CA ARG A 222 2.17 33.94 7.06
C ARG A 222 2.20 33.20 5.72
N CYS A 223 1.15 32.45 5.38
CA CYS A 223 1.09 31.64 4.16
C CYS A 223 -0.17 31.93 3.31
N PRO A 224 -0.38 33.18 2.85
CA PRO A 224 -1.58 33.55 2.09
C PRO A 224 -1.66 32.89 0.70
N ASN A 225 -0.53 32.45 0.14
CA ASN A 225 -0.44 31.87 -1.20
C ASN A 225 -0.53 30.33 -1.22
N LEU A 226 -1.18 29.73 -0.22
CA LEU A 226 -1.26 28.28 -0.08
C LEU A 226 -1.99 27.65 -1.29
N GLU A 227 -1.35 26.66 -1.90
CA GLU A 227 -1.85 25.87 -3.03
C GLU A 227 -2.39 24.50 -2.56
N GLU A 228 -1.78 23.90 -1.53
CA GLU A 228 -2.20 22.63 -0.93
C GLU A 228 -2.40 22.76 0.60
N LEU A 229 -3.60 22.49 1.10
CA LEU A 229 -3.87 22.34 2.53
C LEU A 229 -4.38 20.94 2.82
N GLY A 230 -3.70 20.22 3.71
CA GLY A 230 -4.13 18.92 4.19
C GLY A 230 -4.13 18.86 5.70
N ILE A 231 -5.24 18.45 6.30
CA ILE A 231 -5.30 18.06 7.70
C ILE A 231 -6.06 16.74 7.72
N ASP A 232 -5.34 15.65 7.94
CA ASP A 232 -5.86 14.30 7.85
C ASP A 232 -5.71 13.56 9.17
N GLY A 233 -6.58 12.59 9.40
CA GLY A 233 -6.63 11.81 10.63
C GLY A 233 -7.43 10.54 10.40
N SER A 234 -7.33 9.58 11.34
CA SER A 234 -8.07 8.32 11.27
C SER A 234 -8.58 7.92 12.65
N TYR A 235 -9.58 8.64 13.15
CA TYR A 235 -10.21 8.38 14.45
C TYR A 235 -11.72 8.68 14.45
N SER A 236 -12.43 8.08 15.40
CA SER A 236 -13.89 8.17 15.48
C SER A 236 -14.41 9.52 15.98
N VAL A 237 -13.56 10.33 16.60
CA VAL A 237 -13.91 11.62 17.19
C VAL A 237 -13.23 12.72 16.37
N PRO A 238 -13.99 13.63 15.76
CA PRO A 238 -13.40 14.69 14.96
C PRO A 238 -12.78 15.79 15.81
N THR A 239 -11.73 16.40 15.28
CA THR A 239 -11.04 17.55 15.87
C THR A 239 -11.67 18.86 15.38
N ASP A 240 -11.95 19.83 16.25
CA ASP A 240 -12.49 21.13 15.79
C ASP A 240 -11.41 22.01 15.16
N MET A 241 -11.65 22.48 13.93
CA MET A 241 -10.80 23.47 13.25
C MET A 241 -11.63 24.46 12.45
N HIS A 242 -12.71 24.96 13.02
CA HIS A 242 -13.57 25.96 12.38
C HIS A 242 -12.79 27.21 11.92
N TYR A 243 -11.70 27.62 12.59
CA TYR A 243 -10.90 28.80 12.20
C TYR A 243 -10.32 28.72 10.78
N LEU A 244 -10.25 27.53 10.17
CA LEU A 244 -9.83 27.36 8.78
C LEU A 244 -10.78 28.05 7.79
N VAL A 245 -12.05 28.25 8.14
CA VAL A 245 -13.02 28.98 7.30
C VAL A 245 -12.70 30.47 7.18
N GLU A 246 -11.86 31.01 8.05
CA GLU A 246 -11.38 32.39 7.96
C GLU A 246 -10.27 32.52 6.91
N GLY A 247 -9.59 31.42 6.57
CA GLY A 247 -8.55 31.38 5.56
C GLY A 247 -9.09 31.79 4.19
N ARG A 248 -8.32 32.64 3.49
CA ARG A 248 -8.58 33.04 2.10
C ARG A 248 -7.30 32.79 1.31
N TRP A 249 -7.23 31.63 0.67
CA TRP A 249 -6.07 31.20 -0.10
C TRP A 249 -6.45 31.20 -1.59
N PRO A 250 -6.26 32.32 -2.31
CA PRO A 250 -6.75 32.46 -3.68
C PRO A 250 -6.13 31.45 -4.66
N ARG A 251 -5.02 30.80 -4.29
CA ARG A 251 -4.35 29.78 -5.10
C ARG A 251 -4.60 28.35 -4.65
N LEU A 252 -5.54 28.13 -3.72
CA LEU A 252 -5.81 26.80 -3.18
C LEU A 252 -6.38 25.89 -4.26
N ARG A 253 -5.62 24.83 -4.57
CA ARG A 253 -5.97 23.80 -5.57
C ARG A 253 -6.33 22.49 -4.92
N LYS A 254 -5.75 22.19 -3.76
CA LYS A 254 -5.98 20.93 -3.04
C LYS A 254 -6.35 21.20 -1.59
N LEU A 255 -7.51 20.70 -1.20
CA LEU A 255 -7.99 20.73 0.17
C LEU A 255 -8.27 19.30 0.64
N THR A 256 -7.60 18.88 1.71
CA THR A 256 -7.84 17.60 2.39
C THR A 256 -8.21 17.87 3.83
N LEU A 257 -9.42 17.47 4.21
CA LEU A 257 -9.96 17.57 5.55
C LEU A 257 -10.43 16.17 5.96
N GLY A 258 -9.64 15.53 6.81
CA GLY A 258 -9.95 14.23 7.41
C GLY A 258 -10.91 14.39 8.57
N ASP A 259 -10.65 13.69 9.68
CA ASP A 259 -11.52 13.69 10.87
C ASP A 259 -11.43 15.01 11.65
N VAL A 260 -11.87 16.07 10.98
CA VAL A 260 -11.89 17.45 11.41
C VAL A 260 -13.31 17.98 11.23
N CYS A 261 -13.84 18.59 12.27
CA CYS A 261 -15.09 19.32 12.23
C CYS A 261 -14.80 20.80 11.96
N ILE A 262 -15.39 21.36 10.91
CA ILE A 262 -15.24 22.78 10.57
C ILE A 262 -16.53 23.56 10.83
N ASP A 263 -17.67 22.87 10.78
CA ASP A 263 -18.99 23.48 10.86
C ASP A 263 -19.70 23.09 12.18
N TRP A 264 -19.06 23.40 13.32
CA TRP A 264 -19.60 23.14 14.66
C TRP A 264 -20.65 24.18 15.11
N PHE A 265 -21.50 24.67 14.21
CA PHE A 265 -22.54 25.63 14.59
C PHE A 265 -23.84 24.90 14.94
N PRO A 266 -24.18 24.70 16.25
CA PRO A 266 -25.46 24.13 16.65
C PRO A 266 -26.64 25.07 16.44
N ARG A 267 -26.37 26.36 16.15
CA ARG A 267 -27.42 27.35 15.94
C ARG A 267 -28.05 27.18 14.56
N SER A 268 -29.37 27.19 14.53
CA SER A 268 -30.13 27.39 13.29
C SER A 268 -29.70 28.70 12.67
N LEU A 269 -29.12 28.63 11.46
CA LEU A 269 -28.80 29.82 10.68
C LEU A 269 -30.08 30.61 10.40
N GLY A 270 -29.96 31.94 10.32
CA GLY A 270 -31.06 32.78 9.85
C GLY A 270 -31.50 32.36 8.44
N GLN A 271 -32.74 32.66 8.06
CA GLN A 271 -33.20 32.42 6.70
C GLN A 271 -32.28 33.17 5.71
N GLY A 272 -31.54 32.42 4.89
CA GLY A 272 -30.65 32.96 3.84
C GLY A 272 -29.17 33.06 4.22
N GLU A 273 -28.78 32.84 5.48
CA GLU A 273 -27.36 32.77 5.83
C GLU A 273 -26.76 31.43 5.37
N LYS A 274 -25.62 31.47 4.69
CA LYS A 274 -24.88 30.26 4.32
C LYS A 274 -24.00 29.81 5.48
N ARG A 275 -23.79 28.49 5.59
CA ARG A 275 -22.81 27.93 6.53
C ARG A 275 -21.41 28.48 6.20
N PRO A 276 -20.58 28.81 7.20
CA PRO A 276 -19.24 29.35 6.96
C PRO A 276 -18.37 28.48 6.05
N PHE A 277 -18.48 27.15 6.18
CA PHE A 277 -17.73 26.23 5.32
C PHE A 277 -18.23 26.24 3.86
N ILE A 278 -19.52 26.44 3.63
CA ILE A 278 -20.09 26.60 2.27
C ILE A 278 -19.58 27.89 1.64
N ALA A 279 -19.65 29.01 2.37
CA ALA A 279 -19.08 30.28 1.93
C ALA A 279 -17.57 30.19 1.68
N PHE A 280 -16.86 29.40 2.49
CA PHE A 280 -15.45 29.10 2.27
C PHE A 280 -15.22 28.34 0.95
N LEU A 281 -15.96 27.26 0.67
CA LEU A 281 -15.81 26.52 -0.58
C LEU A 281 -16.13 27.38 -1.82
N GLU A 282 -17.16 28.23 -1.73
CA GLU A 282 -17.53 29.16 -2.80
C GLU A 282 -16.45 30.22 -3.08
N ALA A 283 -15.71 30.65 -2.05
CA ALA A 283 -14.61 31.60 -2.20
C ALA A 283 -13.35 31.01 -2.87
N HIS A 284 -13.26 29.68 -3.04
CA HIS A 284 -12.08 28.99 -3.57
C HIS A 284 -12.35 28.38 -4.96
N GLU A 285 -12.52 29.25 -5.96
CA GLU A 285 -12.87 28.87 -7.35
C GLU A 285 -11.83 27.99 -8.06
N HIS A 286 -10.57 28.02 -7.61
CA HIS A 286 -9.46 27.28 -8.21
C HIS A 286 -9.26 25.86 -7.65
N LEU A 287 -10.19 25.38 -6.83
CA LEU A 287 -10.07 24.06 -6.23
C LEU A 287 -10.20 22.94 -7.27
N GLU A 288 -9.19 22.07 -7.34
CA GLU A 288 -9.10 20.94 -8.26
C GLU A 288 -9.29 19.59 -7.55
N SER A 289 -8.86 19.51 -6.29
CA SER A 289 -8.94 18.30 -5.46
C SER A 289 -9.58 18.62 -4.11
N LEU A 290 -10.70 17.98 -3.83
CA LEU A 290 -11.46 18.13 -2.59
C LEU A 290 -11.54 16.78 -1.86
N SER A 291 -10.97 16.69 -0.66
CA SER A 291 -11.08 15.53 0.22
C SER A 291 -11.74 15.93 1.53
N LEU A 292 -12.85 15.30 1.89
CA LEU A 292 -13.68 15.58 3.06
C LEU A 292 -13.96 14.28 3.83
N SER A 293 -13.93 14.30 5.15
CA SER A 293 -14.49 13.21 5.96
C SER A 293 -16.00 13.40 6.15
N ARG A 294 -16.64 12.36 6.69
CA ARG A 294 -18.03 12.41 7.14
C ARG A 294 -18.30 13.45 8.23
N HIS A 295 -17.26 13.89 8.95
CA HIS A 295 -17.37 14.79 10.10
C HIS A 295 -17.19 16.26 9.72
N THR A 296 -16.62 16.56 8.55
CA THR A 296 -16.34 17.94 8.14
C THR A 296 -17.60 18.76 7.88
N ILE A 297 -18.56 18.18 7.13
CA ILE A 297 -19.84 18.81 6.81
C ILE A 297 -20.90 17.76 6.54
N GLN A 298 -22.12 18.01 7.01
CA GLN A 298 -23.27 17.16 6.72
C GLN A 298 -23.66 17.25 5.24
N PRO A 299 -24.01 16.13 4.56
CA PRO A 299 -24.35 16.13 3.15
C PRO A 299 -25.46 17.12 2.76
N ILE A 300 -26.46 17.31 3.62
CA ILE A 300 -27.57 18.23 3.36
C ILE A 300 -27.10 19.67 3.15
N HIS A 301 -26.05 20.11 3.83
CA HIS A 301 -25.53 21.46 3.71
C HIS A 301 -24.76 21.68 2.40
N LEU A 302 -24.12 20.64 1.85
CA LEU A 302 -23.45 20.71 0.55
C LEU A 302 -24.42 21.00 -0.60
N SER A 303 -25.70 20.64 -0.46
CA SER A 303 -26.72 20.98 -1.47
C SER A 303 -27.04 22.48 -1.57
N SER A 304 -26.63 23.28 -0.58
CA SER A 304 -26.79 24.74 -0.59
C SER A 304 -25.67 25.49 -1.33
N LEU A 305 -24.65 24.77 -1.77
CA LEU A 305 -23.52 25.31 -2.50
C LEU A 305 -23.98 25.82 -3.88
N ASP A 306 -23.47 26.99 -4.28
CA ASP A 306 -23.79 27.54 -5.60
C ASP A 306 -23.36 26.59 -6.75
N PRO A 307 -24.22 26.31 -7.75
CA PRO A 307 -23.91 25.36 -8.81
C PRO A 307 -22.70 25.72 -9.69
N SER A 308 -22.27 26.99 -9.71
CA SER A 308 -21.09 27.42 -10.48
C SER A 308 -19.78 27.22 -9.72
N SER A 309 -19.86 27.07 -8.39
CA SER A 309 -18.71 26.80 -7.55
C SER A 309 -18.18 25.38 -7.77
N LEU A 310 -16.90 25.16 -7.43
CA LEU A 310 -16.23 23.86 -7.58
C LEU A 310 -16.22 23.28 -9.00
N SER A 311 -16.47 24.09 -10.03
CA SER A 311 -16.50 23.66 -11.44
C SER A 311 -15.17 23.07 -11.95
N ARG A 312 -14.06 23.37 -11.26
CA ARG A 312 -12.71 22.84 -11.57
C ARG A 312 -12.34 21.59 -10.79
N VAL A 313 -13.19 21.11 -9.89
CA VAL A 313 -12.88 19.92 -9.10
C VAL A 313 -12.90 18.70 -10.01
N THR A 314 -11.74 18.07 -10.13
CA THR A 314 -11.51 16.85 -10.93
C THR A 314 -11.28 15.63 -10.05
N SER A 315 -10.88 15.84 -8.79
CA SER A 315 -10.67 14.77 -7.81
C SER A 315 -11.52 15.01 -6.56
N PHE A 316 -12.41 14.07 -6.25
CA PHE A 316 -13.22 14.11 -5.04
C PHE A 316 -12.92 12.92 -4.14
N CYS A 317 -12.75 13.16 -2.85
CA CYS A 317 -12.58 12.09 -1.87
C CYS A 317 -13.49 12.34 -0.67
N GLY A 318 -14.40 11.43 -0.35
CA GLY A 318 -15.30 11.62 0.79
C GLY A 318 -16.35 10.55 0.91
N THR A 319 -17.52 10.86 1.46
CA THR A 319 -18.63 9.91 1.52
C THR A 319 -19.46 9.94 0.24
N HIS A 320 -20.14 8.83 -0.08
CA HIS A 320 -21.05 8.78 -1.23
C HIS A 320 -22.22 9.77 -1.08
N GLN A 321 -22.71 10.01 0.14
CA GLN A 321 -23.79 10.97 0.41
C GLN A 321 -23.35 12.41 0.13
N GLN A 322 -22.12 12.77 0.51
CA GLN A 322 -21.57 14.10 0.18
C GLN A 322 -21.43 14.28 -1.32
N LEU A 323 -20.99 13.25 -2.05
CA LEU A 323 -20.91 13.32 -3.51
C LEU A 323 -22.30 13.41 -4.17
N GLN A 324 -23.30 12.70 -3.63
CA GLN A 324 -24.68 12.76 -4.10
C GLN A 324 -25.28 14.17 -3.89
N ALA A 325 -24.87 14.87 -2.83
CA ALA A 325 -25.28 16.25 -2.56
C ALA A 325 -24.63 17.29 -3.50
N LEU A 326 -23.69 16.88 -4.35
CA LEU A 326 -22.95 17.75 -5.28
C LEU A 326 -23.15 17.29 -6.74
N PRO A 327 -24.38 17.35 -7.30
CA PRO A 327 -24.64 16.87 -8.66
C PRO A 327 -23.92 17.69 -9.75
N HIS A 328 -23.65 18.97 -9.51
CA HIS A 328 -23.04 19.88 -10.49
C HIS A 328 -21.58 19.51 -10.83
N ILE A 329 -20.84 18.87 -9.92
CA ILE A 329 -19.44 18.45 -10.19
C ILE A 329 -19.33 17.09 -10.89
N HIS A 330 -20.41 16.32 -11.03
CA HIS A 330 -20.33 14.93 -11.53
C HIS A 330 -19.71 14.80 -12.91
N THR A 331 -19.91 15.80 -13.77
CA THR A 331 -19.40 15.82 -15.14
C THR A 331 -17.90 16.14 -15.24
N SER A 332 -17.33 16.85 -14.26
CA SER A 332 -15.91 17.23 -14.24
C SER A 332 -15.01 16.23 -13.52
N LEU A 333 -15.59 15.36 -12.68
CA LEU A 333 -14.85 14.40 -11.87
C LEU A 333 -14.19 13.29 -12.71
N LYS A 334 -12.86 13.20 -12.58
CA LYS A 334 -12.00 12.17 -13.16
C LYS A 334 -11.60 11.13 -12.12
N SER A 335 -11.36 11.56 -10.88
CA SER A 335 -10.96 10.71 -9.78
C SER A 335 -11.97 10.81 -8.64
N VAL A 336 -12.46 9.67 -8.16
CA VAL A 336 -13.29 9.60 -6.95
C VAL A 336 -12.68 8.62 -5.96
N THR A 337 -12.71 8.95 -4.68
CA THR A 337 -12.27 8.03 -3.61
C THR A 337 -13.27 8.06 -2.46
N PHE A 338 -13.92 6.93 -2.16
CA PHE A 338 -14.76 6.86 -0.97
C PHE A 338 -13.93 6.52 0.27
N ARG A 339 -13.87 7.45 1.22
CA ARG A 339 -13.11 7.30 2.48
C ARG A 339 -13.72 6.21 3.35
N ASP A 340 -15.02 6.30 3.57
CA ASP A 340 -15.76 5.35 4.37
C ASP A 340 -16.07 4.08 3.59
N ALA A 341 -16.00 2.94 4.29
CA ALA A 341 -16.47 1.70 3.73
C ALA A 341 -17.98 1.81 3.44
N VAL A 342 -18.38 1.65 2.18
CA VAL A 342 -19.81 1.68 1.82
C VAL A 342 -20.48 0.42 2.37
N GLU A 343 -21.26 0.59 3.45
CA GLU A 343 -22.07 -0.48 4.05
C GLU A 343 -23.12 -0.98 3.08
N THR A 344 -23.10 -2.28 2.78
CA THR A 344 -24.05 -2.84 1.82
C THR A 344 -25.20 -3.54 2.46
N ARG A 345 -26.06 -2.69 2.99
CA ARG A 345 -27.47 -3.02 2.99
C ARG A 345 -27.95 -2.98 1.52
N GLU A 346 -28.98 -3.76 1.20
CA GLU A 346 -29.49 -3.96 -0.18
C GLU A 346 -29.78 -2.66 -0.95
N VAL A 347 -29.97 -1.55 -0.23
CA VAL A 347 -30.30 -0.22 -0.79
C VAL A 347 -29.08 0.60 -1.22
N SER A 348 -27.88 0.35 -0.66
CA SER A 348 -26.71 1.22 -0.89
C SER A 348 -26.05 0.99 -2.26
N ALA A 349 -26.00 -0.25 -2.72
CA ALA A 349 -25.31 -0.61 -3.97
C ALA A 349 -26.00 -0.03 -5.22
N PRO A 350 -27.35 -0.06 -5.36
CA PRO A 350 -28.04 0.63 -6.45
C PRO A 350 -27.83 2.14 -6.44
N ILE A 351 -27.82 2.78 -5.25
CA ILE A 351 -27.57 4.23 -5.12
C ILE A 351 -26.17 4.56 -5.63
N VAL A 352 -25.15 3.84 -5.15
CA VAL A 352 -23.77 4.04 -5.63
C VAL A 352 -23.68 3.75 -7.13
N ALA A 353 -24.25 2.67 -7.64
CA ALA A 353 -24.24 2.37 -9.08
C ALA A 353 -24.91 3.48 -9.90
N SER A 354 -26.01 4.07 -9.41
CA SER A 354 -26.69 5.18 -10.06
C SER A 354 -25.81 6.45 -10.09
N LEU A 355 -25.17 6.78 -8.96
CA LEU A 355 -24.22 7.89 -8.86
C LEU A 355 -23.03 7.69 -9.80
N LEU A 356 -22.47 6.48 -9.85
CA LEU A 356 -21.34 6.15 -10.73
C LEU A 356 -21.69 6.23 -12.22
N ARG A 357 -22.97 6.05 -12.57
CA ARG A 357 -23.46 6.23 -13.94
C ARG A 357 -23.49 7.71 -14.34
N GLU A 358 -23.67 8.62 -13.40
CA GLU A 358 -23.67 10.08 -13.61
C GLU A 358 -22.25 10.64 -13.79
N LEU A 359 -21.24 9.94 -13.25
CA LEU A 359 -19.82 10.29 -13.39
C LEU A 359 -19.24 9.90 -14.76
N THR A 360 -19.66 10.62 -15.80
CA THR A 360 -19.30 10.32 -17.21
C THR A 360 -17.80 10.44 -17.53
N SER A 361 -17.07 11.29 -16.80
CA SER A 361 -15.64 11.59 -17.00
C SER A 361 -14.68 10.75 -16.15
N LEU A 362 -15.20 9.81 -15.38
CA LEU A 362 -14.44 9.08 -14.39
C LEU A 362 -13.40 8.12 -15.00
N THR A 363 -12.14 8.31 -14.62
CA THR A 363 -10.98 7.47 -14.95
C THR A 363 -10.54 6.60 -13.78
N ASP A 364 -10.53 7.17 -12.57
CA ASP A 364 -9.97 6.56 -11.37
C ASP A 364 -11.02 6.48 -10.27
N LEU A 365 -11.24 5.30 -9.71
CA LEU A 365 -12.18 5.16 -8.61
C LEU A 365 -11.69 4.17 -7.57
N LYS A 366 -11.44 4.69 -6.37
CA LYS A 366 -11.11 3.90 -5.20
C LYS A 366 -12.31 3.82 -4.28
N ILE A 367 -12.91 2.64 -4.14
CA ILE A 367 -14.00 2.42 -3.19
C ILE A 367 -13.61 1.32 -2.23
N SER A 368 -13.51 1.69 -0.96
CA SER A 368 -13.55 0.74 0.12
C SER A 368 -15.00 0.28 0.26
N PHE A 369 -15.27 -0.97 -0.10
CA PHE A 369 -16.59 -1.56 0.03
C PHE A 369 -16.60 -2.48 1.25
N THR A 370 -17.63 -2.34 2.07
CA THR A 370 -18.23 -3.49 2.74
C THR A 370 -19.34 -4.03 1.84
N LEU A 371 -19.00 -4.34 0.56
CA LEU A 371 -19.62 -5.06 -0.58
C LEU A 371 -20.88 -4.66 -1.36
N HIS A 372 -20.76 -3.98 -2.51
CA HIS A 372 -21.34 -4.32 -3.85
C HIS A 372 -21.26 -3.08 -4.78
N SER A 373 -20.65 -3.20 -5.98
CA SER A 373 -19.88 -2.17 -6.71
C SER A 373 -20.28 -1.92 -8.19
N MET A 374 -19.72 -0.87 -8.88
CA MET A 374 -19.57 -0.75 -10.37
C MET A 374 -18.43 0.13 -10.98
N LEU A 375 -17.24 -0.35 -11.46
CA LEU A 375 -16.08 0.53 -11.91
C LEU A 375 -15.02 -0.01 -12.92
N ARG A 376 -14.07 0.85 -13.39
CA ARG A 376 -12.96 0.59 -14.39
C ARG A 376 -11.58 0.23 -13.84
N HIS A 377 -11.22 0.79 -12.70
CA HIS A 377 -10.08 0.42 -11.87
C HIS A 377 -10.68 0.23 -10.49
N LEU A 378 -10.72 -1.00 -10.00
CA LEU A 378 -11.41 -1.32 -8.75
C LEU A 378 -10.36 -1.79 -7.75
N GLU A 379 -10.01 -0.95 -6.79
CA GLU A 379 -9.29 -1.39 -5.59
C GLU A 379 -10.32 -1.65 -4.49
N LEU A 380 -10.49 -2.91 -4.10
CA LEU A 380 -11.47 -3.34 -3.11
C LEU A 380 -10.76 -4.06 -1.97
N THR A 381 -10.80 -3.49 -0.77
CA THR A 381 -10.24 -4.10 0.45
C THR A 381 -11.34 -4.41 1.44
N CYS A 382 -11.61 -5.69 1.68
CA CYS A 382 -12.55 -6.16 2.69
C CYS A 382 -11.80 -6.70 3.91
N ALA A 383 -11.82 -5.94 5.00
CA ALA A 383 -11.13 -6.27 6.25
C ALA A 383 -12.03 -6.93 7.32
N HIS A 384 -13.35 -6.97 7.13
CA HIS A 384 -14.31 -7.48 8.12
C HIS A 384 -15.21 -8.61 7.59
N LYS A 385 -15.71 -9.47 8.50
CA LYS A 385 -16.66 -10.56 8.22
C LYS A 385 -18.09 -10.01 8.10
N PRO A 386 -18.96 -10.57 7.24
CA PRO A 386 -18.72 -11.64 6.27
C PRO A 386 -18.00 -11.16 5.00
N SER A 387 -16.89 -11.83 4.64
CA SER A 387 -16.40 -11.76 3.26
C SER A 387 -17.33 -12.62 2.38
N PHE A 388 -17.50 -12.17 1.16
CA PHE A 388 -18.32 -12.75 0.12
C PHE A 388 -17.57 -13.89 -0.56
N GLN A 389 -18.30 -14.82 -1.15
CA GLN A 389 -17.71 -15.85 -2.00
C GLN A 389 -17.14 -15.21 -3.27
N LEU A 390 -15.90 -15.57 -3.63
CA LEU A 390 -15.24 -15.04 -4.83
C LEU A 390 -16.04 -15.26 -6.11
N ASP A 391 -16.77 -16.36 -6.22
CA ASP A 391 -17.66 -16.63 -7.36
C ASP A 391 -18.81 -15.62 -7.46
N ALA A 392 -19.44 -15.28 -6.33
CA ALA A 392 -20.50 -14.26 -6.30
C ALA A 392 -19.96 -12.90 -6.76
N PHE A 393 -18.77 -12.52 -6.29
CA PHE A 393 -18.14 -11.28 -6.73
C PHE A 393 -17.68 -11.31 -8.18
N ALA A 394 -17.12 -12.43 -8.65
CA ALA A 394 -16.75 -12.61 -10.04
C ALA A 394 -17.96 -12.37 -10.96
N LYS A 395 -19.14 -12.87 -10.57
CA LYS A 395 -20.41 -12.60 -11.24
C LYS A 395 -20.82 -11.12 -11.16
N THR A 396 -20.65 -10.46 -10.03
CA THR A 396 -20.94 -9.02 -9.87
C THR A 396 -20.05 -8.16 -10.77
N ILE A 397 -18.74 -8.43 -10.82
CA ILE A 397 -17.80 -7.65 -11.65
C ILE A 397 -17.99 -7.85 -13.16
N ARG A 398 -18.73 -8.88 -13.59
CA ARG A 398 -19.13 -9.06 -14.99
C ARG A 398 -19.90 -7.85 -15.52
N GLY A 399 -20.58 -7.10 -14.65
CA GLY A 399 -21.29 -5.87 -14.99
C GLY A 399 -20.38 -4.70 -15.37
N PHE A 400 -19.04 -4.82 -15.26
CA PHE A 400 -18.08 -3.74 -15.57
C PHE A 400 -17.33 -3.99 -16.87
N PRO A 401 -17.93 -3.70 -18.03
CA PRO A 401 -17.31 -3.96 -19.32
C PRO A 401 -16.12 -3.03 -19.61
N LYS A 402 -15.82 -2.06 -18.75
CA LYS A 402 -14.67 -1.15 -18.91
C LYS A 402 -13.58 -1.38 -17.85
N LEU A 403 -13.74 -2.40 -16.98
CA LEU A 403 -12.78 -2.76 -15.95
C LEU A 403 -11.53 -3.39 -16.55
N GLN A 404 -10.41 -2.68 -16.46
CA GLN A 404 -9.12 -3.14 -16.99
C GLN A 404 -8.19 -3.61 -15.88
N THR A 405 -8.24 -2.99 -14.70
CA THR A 405 -7.46 -3.46 -13.55
C THR A 405 -8.28 -3.59 -12.27
N LEU A 406 -7.97 -4.62 -11.49
CA LEU A 406 -8.67 -4.95 -10.25
C LEU A 406 -7.63 -5.29 -9.16
N ASN A 407 -7.70 -4.65 -8.01
CA ASN A 407 -6.88 -4.98 -6.84
C ASN A 407 -7.81 -5.41 -5.72
N LEU A 408 -7.92 -6.71 -5.50
CA LEU A 408 -8.84 -7.29 -4.55
C LEU A 408 -8.10 -7.81 -3.31
N THR A 409 -8.41 -7.27 -2.13
CA THR A 409 -7.93 -7.78 -0.85
C THR A 409 -9.12 -8.30 -0.03
N ILE A 410 -9.14 -9.58 0.32
CA ILE A 410 -10.24 -10.22 1.06
C ILE A 410 -9.74 -11.07 2.23
N VAL A 411 -10.57 -11.16 3.28
CA VAL A 411 -10.37 -12.11 4.38
C VAL A 411 -10.66 -13.54 3.89
N ARG A 412 -9.67 -14.43 4.02
CA ARG A 412 -9.78 -15.85 3.65
C ARG A 412 -10.38 -16.68 4.78
N TYR A 413 -11.45 -17.43 4.49
CA TYR A 413 -12.03 -18.43 5.36
C TYR A 413 -11.55 -19.85 5.06
N PRO A 414 -11.54 -20.75 6.06
CA PRO A 414 -11.35 -22.17 5.84
C PRO A 414 -12.47 -22.69 4.92
N GLY A 415 -12.09 -23.34 3.82
CA GLY A 415 -13.02 -23.80 2.78
C GLY A 415 -13.10 -22.89 1.57
N ASP A 416 -12.58 -21.65 1.66
CA ASP A 416 -12.51 -20.78 0.48
C ASP A 416 -11.56 -21.34 -0.58
N GLU A 417 -11.88 -21.00 -1.83
CA GLU A 417 -11.10 -21.34 -3.00
C GLU A 417 -9.63 -20.88 -2.89
N THR A 418 -8.74 -21.56 -3.62
CA THR A 418 -7.35 -21.13 -3.74
C THR A 418 -7.24 -19.83 -4.54
N LEU A 419 -6.16 -19.05 -4.34
CA LEU A 419 -5.89 -17.84 -5.14
C LEU A 419 -5.99 -18.12 -6.65
N SER A 420 -5.42 -19.23 -7.10
CA SER A 420 -5.44 -19.69 -8.48
C SER A 420 -6.83 -20.08 -9.02
N SER A 421 -7.75 -20.51 -8.16
CA SER A 421 -9.13 -20.83 -8.54
C SER A 421 -9.96 -19.56 -8.60
N GLY A 422 -9.89 -18.75 -7.54
CA GLY A 422 -10.55 -17.44 -7.48
C GLY A 422 -10.13 -16.51 -8.61
N ALA A 423 -8.83 -16.43 -8.91
CA ALA A 423 -8.32 -15.65 -10.03
C ALA A 423 -8.83 -16.17 -11.39
N ALA A 424 -8.89 -17.49 -11.58
CA ALA A 424 -9.46 -18.06 -12.80
C ALA A 424 -10.97 -17.77 -12.92
N CYS A 425 -11.71 -17.77 -11.81
CA CYS A 425 -13.12 -17.41 -11.76
C CYS A 425 -13.35 -15.93 -12.14
N ILE A 426 -12.57 -15.03 -11.54
CA ILE A 426 -12.55 -13.59 -11.86
C ILE A 426 -12.25 -13.35 -13.34
N ALA A 427 -11.18 -13.96 -13.86
CA ALA A 427 -10.76 -13.80 -15.25
C ALA A 427 -11.78 -14.32 -16.26
N LYS A 428 -12.45 -15.45 -15.95
CA LYS A 428 -13.52 -16.00 -16.78
C LYS A 428 -14.77 -15.11 -16.76
N SER A 429 -15.06 -14.49 -15.62
CA SER A 429 -16.29 -13.69 -15.46
C SER A 429 -16.16 -12.29 -16.05
N ASN A 430 -14.96 -11.71 -16.07
CA ASN A 430 -14.69 -10.43 -16.73
C ASN A 430 -13.45 -10.53 -17.64
N PRO A 431 -13.63 -10.86 -18.92
CA PRO A 431 -12.52 -11.13 -19.84
C PRO A 431 -11.83 -9.86 -20.35
N ARG A 432 -12.29 -8.67 -19.95
CA ARG A 432 -11.67 -7.38 -20.32
C ARG A 432 -10.62 -6.92 -19.31
N LEU A 433 -10.51 -7.60 -18.17
CA LEU A 433 -9.43 -7.40 -17.22
C LEU A 433 -8.09 -7.71 -17.89
N ARG A 434 -7.14 -6.77 -17.89
CA ARG A 434 -5.77 -7.02 -18.38
C ARG A 434 -4.87 -7.49 -17.25
N ARG A 435 -4.95 -6.82 -16.10
CA ARG A 435 -4.12 -7.10 -14.93
C ARG A 435 -4.93 -7.00 -13.67
N PHE A 436 -4.80 -7.95 -12.75
CA PHE A 436 -5.45 -7.84 -11.45
C PHE A 436 -4.61 -8.50 -10.35
N SER A 437 -4.78 -8.03 -9.12
CA SER A 437 -4.17 -8.64 -7.94
C SER A 437 -5.23 -9.18 -6.99
N LEU A 438 -4.94 -10.32 -6.37
CA LEU A 438 -5.77 -10.94 -5.35
C LEU A 438 -4.94 -11.19 -4.10
N THR A 439 -5.31 -10.57 -2.99
CA THR A 439 -4.65 -10.72 -1.69
C THR A 439 -5.62 -11.32 -0.69
N PHE A 440 -5.26 -12.49 -0.17
CA PHE A 440 -5.91 -13.13 0.96
C PHE A 440 -5.23 -12.68 2.25
N ILE A 441 -5.97 -11.89 3.02
CA ILE A 441 -5.61 -11.57 4.40
C ILE A 441 -6.27 -12.57 5.35
N PRO A 442 -5.61 -12.90 6.47
CA PRO A 442 -6.18 -13.75 7.50
C PRO A 442 -7.26 -13.00 8.29
N PRO A 443 -8.26 -13.70 8.86
CA PRO A 443 -9.24 -13.06 9.73
C PRO A 443 -8.55 -12.46 10.96
N VAL A 444 -8.88 -11.21 11.28
CA VAL A 444 -8.41 -10.54 12.50
C VAL A 444 -9.16 -11.18 13.67
N TYR A 445 -8.52 -12.13 14.35
CA TYR A 445 -8.95 -12.61 15.67
C TYR A 445 -8.55 -11.56 16.71
N PRO A 446 -9.34 -11.33 17.78
CA PRO A 446 -10.27 -12.28 18.39
C PRO A 446 -11.70 -12.19 17.84
N VAL A 447 -12.29 -13.34 17.52
CA VAL A 447 -13.76 -13.45 17.61
C VAL A 447 -14.06 -13.40 19.10
N PRO A 448 -14.88 -12.45 19.60
CA PRO A 448 -15.29 -12.42 21.00
C PRO A 448 -16.15 -13.65 21.26
N LEU A 449 -15.52 -14.76 21.61
CA LEU A 449 -16.21 -15.94 22.11
C LEU A 449 -16.48 -15.71 23.60
N PRO A 450 -17.70 -15.96 24.09
CA PRO A 450 -18.08 -15.74 25.49
C PRO A 450 -17.28 -16.58 26.51
N PHE A 451 -16.44 -17.50 26.05
CA PHE A 451 -15.56 -18.34 26.87
C PHE A 451 -14.10 -18.28 26.40
N SER A 452 -13.60 -17.10 26.04
CA SER A 452 -12.17 -16.95 25.76
C SER A 452 -11.36 -17.24 27.02
N ILE A 453 -10.92 -18.49 27.18
CA ILE A 453 -9.76 -18.83 28.00
C ILE A 453 -8.67 -17.87 27.54
N ALA A 454 -8.08 -17.13 28.47
CA ALA A 454 -6.95 -16.24 28.20
C ALA A 454 -5.78 -17.12 27.70
N TYR A 455 -5.78 -17.44 26.41
CA TYR A 455 -4.63 -17.96 25.71
C TYR A 455 -3.58 -16.87 25.85
N ARG A 456 -2.71 -17.06 26.85
CA ARG A 456 -1.50 -16.27 27.04
C ARG A 456 -0.91 -16.01 25.67
N THR A 457 -0.69 -14.73 25.40
CA THR A 457 0.18 -14.18 24.36
C THR A 457 1.26 -15.16 23.95
N PHE A 458 0.96 -16.05 23.00
CA PHE A 458 2.00 -16.68 22.21
C PHE A 458 2.59 -15.53 21.39
N PRO A 459 3.89 -15.21 21.55
CA PRO A 459 4.46 -13.98 20.99
C PRO A 459 4.45 -13.91 19.45
N PHE A 460 3.96 -14.95 18.75
CA PHE A 460 4.01 -15.02 17.29
C PHE A 460 2.81 -15.76 16.67
N PRO A 461 1.73 -15.04 16.31
CA PRO A 461 1.01 -15.38 15.10
C PRO A 461 1.18 -14.20 14.14
N LEU A 462 2.27 -14.25 13.35
CA LEU A 462 2.26 -13.54 12.08
C LEU A 462 1.22 -14.27 11.21
N PRO A 463 0.17 -13.58 10.77
CA PRO A 463 -0.95 -14.32 10.23
C PRO A 463 -0.66 -14.61 8.74
N SER A 464 -1.05 -15.79 8.26
CA SER A 464 -0.67 -16.25 6.91
C SER A 464 -1.26 -15.32 5.85
N ARG A 465 -0.42 -14.70 5.02
CA ARG A 465 -0.83 -13.84 3.91
C ARG A 465 -0.47 -14.51 2.59
N ALA A 466 -1.41 -14.55 1.67
CA ALA A 466 -1.16 -15.00 0.31
C ALA A 466 -1.61 -13.90 -0.65
N SER A 467 -0.74 -13.47 -1.56
CA SER A 467 -1.06 -12.49 -2.59
C SER A 467 -0.65 -13.03 -3.96
N GLY A 468 -1.40 -12.68 -5.00
CA GLY A 468 -1.08 -13.02 -6.37
C GLY A 468 -1.27 -11.81 -7.29
N SER A 469 -0.36 -11.62 -8.22
CA SER A 469 -0.53 -10.74 -9.37
C SER A 469 -0.80 -11.57 -10.60
N PHE A 470 -1.83 -11.19 -11.36
CA PHE A 470 -2.36 -11.94 -12.48
C PHE A 470 -2.43 -11.05 -13.72
N GLU A 471 -1.95 -11.56 -14.84
CA GLU A 471 -2.05 -10.94 -16.15
C GLU A 471 -2.83 -11.88 -17.08
N LEU A 472 -3.87 -11.33 -17.70
CA LEU A 472 -4.81 -12.07 -18.52
C LEU A 472 -4.50 -11.84 -20.00
N VAL A 473 -4.32 -12.92 -20.73
CA VAL A 473 -4.13 -12.90 -22.19
C VAL A 473 -5.42 -13.36 -22.84
N CYS A 474 -5.99 -12.52 -23.70
CA CYS A 474 -7.21 -12.80 -24.44
C CYS A 474 -6.93 -13.04 -25.93
N ASP A 475 -7.87 -13.70 -26.62
CA ASP A 475 -7.85 -13.86 -28.07
C ASP A 475 -8.31 -12.58 -28.80
N GLU A 476 -8.36 -12.65 -30.12
CA GLU A 476 -8.84 -11.57 -31.00
C GLU A 476 -10.29 -11.16 -30.73
N HIS A 477 -11.08 -12.04 -30.12
CA HIS A 477 -12.48 -11.79 -29.74
C HIS A 477 -12.62 -11.28 -28.30
N GLY A 478 -11.50 -11.11 -27.59
CA GLY A 478 -11.48 -10.67 -26.19
C GLY A 478 -11.91 -11.76 -25.21
N LEU A 479 -11.83 -13.05 -25.58
CA LEU A 479 -12.08 -14.18 -24.69
C LEU A 479 -10.77 -14.61 -23.98
N PRO A 480 -10.82 -15.01 -22.71
CA PRO A 480 -9.62 -15.28 -21.93
C PRO A 480 -9.01 -16.64 -22.32
N ILE A 481 -7.78 -16.63 -22.84
CA ILE A 481 -7.05 -17.86 -23.23
C ILE A 481 -6.22 -18.36 -22.06
N THR A 482 -5.32 -17.52 -21.54
CA THR A 482 -4.37 -17.92 -20.51
C THR A 482 -4.21 -16.83 -19.47
N ILE A 483 -4.08 -17.25 -18.21
CA ILE A 483 -3.73 -16.37 -17.10
C ILE A 483 -2.32 -16.70 -16.63
N THR A 484 -1.43 -15.71 -16.68
CA THR A 484 -0.10 -15.79 -16.09
C THR A 484 -0.15 -15.22 -14.69
N ALA A 485 0.36 -15.99 -13.73
CA ALA A 485 0.26 -15.68 -12.31
C ALA A 485 1.64 -15.65 -11.65
N LEU A 486 1.84 -14.67 -10.77
CA LEU A 486 2.93 -14.61 -9.81
C LEU A 486 2.33 -14.59 -8.40
N GLU A 487 2.35 -15.73 -7.72
CA GLU A 487 1.86 -15.88 -6.35
C GLU A 487 3.00 -15.77 -5.35
N HIS A 488 2.75 -15.04 -4.27
CA HIS A 488 3.59 -14.94 -3.09
C HIS A 488 2.80 -15.41 -1.88
N SER A 489 3.20 -16.53 -1.28
CA SER A 489 2.59 -17.07 -0.07
C SER A 489 3.58 -17.01 1.08
N ARG A 490 3.16 -16.40 2.20
CA ARG A 490 3.89 -16.41 3.46
C ARG A 490 3.19 -17.37 4.41
N MET A 491 3.84 -18.52 4.64
CA MET A 491 3.38 -19.53 5.60
C MET A 491 4.18 -19.39 6.88
N VAL A 492 3.47 -19.26 8.00
CA VAL A 492 4.09 -19.25 9.32
C VAL A 492 3.98 -20.66 9.86
N TRP A 493 5.13 -21.26 10.17
CA TRP A 493 5.15 -22.61 10.69
C TRP A 493 4.52 -22.63 12.09
N PRO A 494 3.80 -23.71 12.45
CA PRO A 494 3.34 -23.89 13.82
C PRO A 494 4.52 -23.73 14.80
N TRP A 495 4.23 -23.24 16.00
CA TRP A 495 5.15 -23.23 17.14
C TRP A 495 6.31 -22.25 17.01
N GLY A 496 6.18 -21.26 16.11
CA GLY A 496 7.19 -20.21 15.97
C GLY A 496 8.50 -20.69 15.33
N LEU A 497 8.50 -21.84 14.64
CA LEU A 497 9.66 -22.38 13.89
C LEU A 497 10.05 -21.56 12.65
N GLY A 498 9.70 -20.27 12.63
CA GLY A 498 10.00 -19.33 11.57
C GLY A 498 8.88 -19.15 10.53
N VAL A 499 9.21 -18.35 9.53
CA VAL A 499 8.32 -17.99 8.44
C VAL A 499 8.94 -18.49 7.14
N SER A 500 8.20 -19.32 6.40
CA SER A 500 8.56 -19.66 5.03
C SER A 500 7.84 -18.71 4.07
N SER A 501 8.62 -18.05 3.22
CA SER A 501 8.09 -17.39 2.03
C SER A 501 8.29 -18.28 0.82
N ARG A 502 7.25 -18.42 0.00
CA ARG A 502 7.31 -19.14 -1.27
C ARG A 502 6.72 -18.27 -2.36
N THR A 503 7.49 -18.07 -3.42
CA THR A 503 7.04 -17.43 -4.65
C THR A 503 6.83 -18.50 -5.73
N ARG A 504 5.71 -18.45 -6.44
CA ARG A 504 5.38 -19.37 -7.53
C ARG A 504 4.95 -18.60 -8.76
N LYS A 505 5.64 -18.81 -9.87
CA LYS A 505 5.20 -18.34 -11.19
C LYS A 505 4.56 -19.52 -11.94
N TYR A 506 3.38 -19.31 -12.52
CA TYR A 506 2.73 -20.33 -13.36
C TYR A 506 1.84 -19.69 -14.42
N SER A 507 1.47 -20.47 -15.43
CA SER A 507 0.46 -20.10 -16.42
C SER A 507 -0.66 -21.16 -16.40
N LYS A 508 -1.91 -20.73 -16.45
CA LYS A 508 -3.09 -21.60 -16.45
C LYS A 508 -3.93 -21.31 -17.68
N ASP A 509 -4.25 -22.35 -18.44
CA ASP A 509 -5.18 -22.26 -19.57
C ASP A 509 -6.61 -22.12 -19.03
N LEU A 510 -7.33 -21.12 -19.53
CA LEU A 510 -8.70 -20.80 -19.13
C LEU A 510 -9.75 -21.35 -20.11
N ARG A 511 -9.32 -21.88 -21.27
CA ARG A 511 -10.23 -22.46 -22.25
C ARG A 511 -11.00 -23.64 -21.67
N PRO A 512 -12.26 -23.88 -22.10
CA PRO A 512 -13.02 -25.06 -21.69
C PRO A 512 -12.23 -26.34 -22.00
N ALA A 513 -12.32 -27.34 -21.12
CA ALA A 513 -11.55 -28.59 -21.24
C ALA A 513 -11.81 -29.36 -22.55
N ALA A 514 -12.88 -29.05 -23.28
CA ALA A 514 -13.15 -29.61 -24.60
C ALA A 514 -12.16 -29.15 -25.68
N PHE A 515 -11.52 -27.97 -25.50
CA PHE A 515 -10.61 -27.37 -26.48
C PHE A 515 -9.13 -27.52 -26.14
N SER A 516 -8.78 -27.99 -24.94
CA SER A 516 -7.40 -28.36 -24.59
C SER A 516 -7.05 -29.74 -25.14
N SER A 517 -7.29 -29.92 -26.45
CA SER A 517 -7.19 -31.19 -27.17
C SER A 517 -5.76 -31.73 -27.35
N GLY A 518 -4.72 -30.99 -26.95
CA GLY A 518 -3.33 -31.34 -27.27
C GLY A 518 -2.49 -31.98 -26.14
N ALA A 519 -2.91 -31.90 -24.86
CA ALA A 519 -2.00 -32.24 -23.75
C ALA A 519 -2.62 -33.14 -22.67
N ARG A 520 -3.51 -34.07 -23.05
CA ARG A 520 -3.66 -35.29 -22.23
C ARG A 520 -2.31 -36.01 -22.29
N LYS A 521 -1.45 -35.77 -21.30
CA LYS A 521 -0.25 -36.55 -21.06
C LYS A 521 -0.68 -38.00 -20.80
N ARG A 522 -0.89 -38.78 -21.88
CA ARG A 522 -1.09 -40.22 -21.81
C ARG A 522 0.18 -40.82 -21.22
N GLY A 523 0.02 -41.58 -20.14
CA GLY A 523 1.13 -42.28 -19.46
C GLY A 523 1.19 -42.00 -17.96
N ILE A 524 2.26 -42.49 -17.33
CA ILE A 524 2.50 -42.46 -15.89
C ILE A 524 2.41 -41.04 -15.30
N MET A 525 2.77 -40.00 -16.08
CA MET A 525 2.63 -38.60 -15.66
C MET A 525 1.18 -38.17 -15.40
N GLY A 526 0.19 -38.76 -16.09
CA GLY A 526 -1.23 -38.48 -15.85
C GLY A 526 -1.71 -39.05 -14.51
N ILE A 527 -1.28 -40.27 -14.18
CA ILE A 527 -1.55 -40.92 -12.89
C ILE A 527 -0.87 -40.12 -11.76
N MET A 528 0.38 -39.72 -11.95
CA MET A 528 1.10 -38.92 -10.96
C MET A 528 0.48 -37.52 -10.76
N GLY A 529 -0.13 -36.96 -11.80
CA GLY A 529 -0.95 -35.76 -11.72
C GLY A 529 -2.19 -35.95 -10.83
N LEU A 530 -2.93 -37.06 -11.02
CA LEU A 530 -4.10 -37.41 -10.21
C LEU A 530 -3.76 -37.61 -8.72
N VAL A 531 -2.58 -38.15 -8.40
CA VAL A 531 -2.12 -38.31 -7.01
C VAL A 531 -1.86 -36.96 -6.32
N MET A 532 -1.41 -35.97 -7.08
CA MET A 532 -1.12 -34.62 -6.57
C MET A 532 -2.34 -33.69 -6.61
N GLU A 533 -3.41 -34.09 -7.30
CA GLU A 533 -4.61 -33.28 -7.45
C GLU A 533 -5.48 -33.31 -6.17
N LYS A 534 -5.95 -32.13 -5.75
CA LYS A 534 -6.88 -31.98 -4.63
C LYS A 534 -8.35 -32.11 -5.08
N SER A 535 -8.63 -33.11 -5.91
CA SER A 535 -10.00 -33.46 -6.27
C SER A 535 -10.48 -34.63 -5.41
N SER A 536 -11.79 -34.85 -5.33
CA SER A 536 -12.36 -36.04 -4.66
C SER A 536 -11.78 -37.34 -5.24
N ALA A 537 -11.60 -37.42 -6.57
CA ALA A 537 -10.92 -38.55 -7.21
C ALA A 537 -9.44 -38.67 -6.80
N GLY A 538 -8.74 -37.54 -6.62
CA GLY A 538 -7.37 -37.53 -6.11
C GLY A 538 -7.27 -37.92 -4.63
N GLU A 539 -8.29 -37.65 -3.82
CA GLU A 539 -8.40 -38.17 -2.45
C GLU A 539 -8.58 -39.70 -2.44
N GLU A 540 -9.49 -40.23 -3.25
CA GLU A 540 -9.69 -41.67 -3.39
C GLU A 540 -8.41 -42.39 -3.84
N ILE A 541 -7.71 -41.86 -4.84
CA ILE A 541 -6.45 -42.42 -5.33
C ILE A 541 -5.36 -42.38 -4.25
N ARG A 542 -5.28 -41.30 -3.46
CA ARG A 542 -4.32 -41.21 -2.34
C ARG A 542 -4.65 -42.21 -1.25
N VAL A 543 -5.94 -42.42 -0.94
CA VAL A 543 -6.39 -43.47 -0.01
C VAL A 543 -6.02 -44.85 -0.56
N MET A 544 -6.27 -45.13 -1.84
CA MET A 544 -5.90 -46.41 -2.46
C MET A 544 -4.38 -46.66 -2.47
N LEU A 545 -3.57 -45.63 -2.74
CA LEU A 545 -2.11 -45.71 -2.67
C LEU A 545 -1.63 -45.95 -1.24
N PHE A 546 -2.23 -45.27 -0.26
CA PHE A 546 -1.91 -45.46 1.15
C PHE A 546 -2.29 -46.88 1.61
N CYS A 547 -3.47 -47.37 1.25
CA CYS A 547 -3.89 -48.75 1.50
C CYS A 547 -2.96 -49.78 0.84
N SER A 548 -2.54 -49.51 -0.40
CA SER A 548 -1.60 -50.37 -1.13
C SER A 548 -0.21 -50.38 -0.48
N LEU A 549 0.27 -49.22 -0.02
CA LEU A 549 1.52 -49.12 0.75
C LEU A 549 1.43 -49.90 2.06
N LEU A 550 0.33 -49.78 2.79
CA LEU A 550 0.10 -50.55 4.02
C LEU A 550 0.04 -52.06 3.75
N LEU A 551 -0.59 -52.48 2.66
CA LEU A 551 -0.62 -53.89 2.24
C LEU A 551 0.79 -54.41 1.92
N CYS A 552 1.59 -53.64 1.18
CA CYS A 552 2.99 -53.95 0.89
C CYS A 552 3.83 -54.06 2.17
N LEU A 553 3.65 -53.14 3.13
CA LEU A 553 4.34 -53.17 4.42
C LEU A 553 3.92 -54.39 5.26
N ALA A 554 2.65 -54.76 5.24
CA ALA A 554 2.16 -55.96 5.93
C ALA A 554 2.74 -57.24 5.33
N LEU A 555 2.68 -57.39 4.00
CA LEU A 555 3.29 -58.51 3.25
C LEU A 555 4.80 -58.61 3.53
N TRP A 556 5.50 -57.47 3.51
CA TRP A 556 6.92 -57.40 3.83
C TRP A 556 7.20 -57.87 5.27
N GLY A 557 6.38 -57.44 6.22
CA GLY A 557 6.44 -57.90 7.62
C GLY A 557 6.28 -59.41 7.75
N PHE A 558 5.32 -60.01 7.02
CA PHE A 558 5.12 -61.47 7.00
C PHE A 558 6.31 -62.22 6.39
N ILE A 559 6.84 -61.75 5.26
CA ILE A 559 8.01 -62.36 4.60
C ILE A 559 9.24 -62.29 5.50
N MET A 560 9.49 -61.15 6.14
CA MET A 560 10.61 -60.98 7.07
C MET A 560 10.45 -61.82 8.34
N SER A 561 9.23 -61.94 8.86
CA SER A 561 8.95 -62.80 10.01
C SER A 561 9.09 -64.29 9.69
N GLY A 562 8.69 -64.72 8.48
CA GLY A 562 8.88 -66.08 7.99
C GLY A 562 10.36 -66.46 7.86
N ARG A 563 11.18 -65.56 7.31
CA ARG A 563 12.65 -65.74 7.24
C ARG A 563 13.29 -65.88 8.61
N ARG A 564 12.87 -65.09 9.60
CA ARG A 564 13.41 -65.18 10.98
C ARG A 564 13.06 -66.51 11.66
N ARG A 565 11.85 -67.05 11.43
CA ARG A 565 11.47 -68.38 11.96
C ARG A 565 12.29 -69.51 11.32
N ALA A 566 12.50 -69.46 10.01
CA ALA A 566 13.34 -70.44 9.31
C ALA A 566 14.80 -70.41 9.82
N SER A 567 15.39 -69.22 10.00
CA SER A 567 16.74 -69.10 10.57
C SER A 567 16.82 -69.53 12.04
N ALA A 568 15.77 -69.33 12.84
CA ALA A 568 15.74 -69.76 14.23
C ALA A 568 15.62 -71.29 14.38
N GLU A 569 14.88 -71.96 13.50
CA GLU A 569 14.81 -73.42 13.44
C GLU A 569 16.16 -74.04 13.05
N VAL A 570 16.85 -73.46 12.06
CA VAL A 570 18.21 -73.89 11.66
C VAL A 570 19.24 -73.66 12.76
N ALA A 571 19.14 -72.56 13.52
CA ALA A 571 20.00 -72.31 14.67
C ALA A 571 19.74 -73.33 15.80
N LYS A 572 18.47 -73.68 16.07
CA LYS A 572 18.12 -74.70 17.07
C LYS A 572 18.57 -76.10 16.67
N SER A 573 18.50 -76.47 15.38
CA SER A 573 19.03 -77.76 14.91
C SER A 573 20.55 -77.83 15.03
N SER A 574 21.26 -76.72 14.77
CA SER A 574 22.72 -76.62 14.92
C SER A 574 23.17 -76.71 16.39
N ILE A 575 22.40 -76.13 17.32
CA ILE A 575 22.69 -76.23 18.76
C ILE A 575 22.42 -77.66 19.28
N ARG A 576 21.37 -78.33 18.82
CA ARG A 576 21.12 -79.76 19.16
C ARG A 576 22.22 -80.69 18.66
N THR A 577 22.78 -80.42 17.48
CA THR A 577 23.91 -81.22 16.95
C THR A 577 25.19 -80.99 17.74
N MET A 578 25.46 -79.75 18.19
CA MET A 578 26.60 -79.47 19.07
C MET A 578 26.46 -80.12 20.46
N ILE A 579 25.26 -80.16 21.04
CA ILE A 579 25.05 -80.79 22.36
C ILE A 579 25.16 -82.31 22.27
N ASN A 580 24.72 -82.94 21.18
CA ASN A 580 24.83 -84.40 21.02
C ASN A 580 26.25 -84.89 20.71
N ASN A 581 27.14 -84.05 20.16
CA ASN A 581 28.55 -84.41 19.97
C ASN A 581 29.41 -84.21 21.23
N SER A 582 28.83 -83.71 22.33
CA SER A 582 29.51 -83.45 23.60
C SER A 582 29.21 -84.51 24.69
N ARG A 583 28.46 -85.56 24.34
CA ARG A 583 28.27 -86.78 25.15
C ARG A 583 28.85 -87.95 24.39
#